data_AF-A0A921Q5P0-F1
#
_entry.id   AF-A0A921Q5P0-F1
#
_cell.length_a   1.000
_cell.length_b   1.000
_cell.length_c   1.000
_cell.angle_alpha   90.00
_cell.angle_beta   90.00
_cell.angle_gamma   90.00
#
_symmetry.space_group_name_H-M   'P 1'
#
loop_
_entity.id
_entity.type
_entity.pdbx_description
1 polymer ?
#
loop_
_entity_poly.entity_id
_entity_poly.type
_entity_poly.pdbx_seq_one_letter_code
_entity_poly.pdbx_strand_id
1 'polypeptide(L)'
;MNTDLLIKDRISNEELQRVEKELLDVILSLQKQVANLTVQLKENADKMGGIESLHTNLFKERNKNEELQHIWKELLDLQQEIQNSEWYPFKIHVVDEKPMQILQKDDKMLQKLKADHGEEIYGLVTKALCEIINYNASGHYRVNGLWNYKEDRNLSPHEVV
;
A
#
# COMPACT_ATOMS: atom_id res chain seq x y z
N MET A 1 60.51 -72.03 -20.26
CA MET A 1 59.31 -71.18 -20.21
C MET A 1 59.14 -70.73 -18.77
N ASN A 2 59.17 -69.43 -18.48
CA ASN A 2 59.29 -68.93 -17.10
C ASN A 2 57.89 -68.66 -16.52
N THR A 3 57.32 -69.66 -15.84
CA THR A 3 55.92 -69.68 -15.39
C THR A 3 55.61 -68.71 -14.25
N ASP A 4 56.59 -68.39 -13.42
CA ASP A 4 56.42 -67.50 -12.26
C ASP A 4 56.13 -66.04 -12.65
N LEU A 5 56.74 -65.56 -13.74
CA LEU A 5 56.49 -64.21 -14.26
C LEU A 5 55.04 -64.04 -14.73
N LEU A 6 54.52 -65.04 -15.45
CA LEU A 6 53.14 -65.06 -15.95
C LEU A 6 52.09 -65.02 -14.82
N ILE A 7 52.37 -65.68 -13.69
CA ILE A 7 51.47 -65.67 -12.52
C ILE A 7 51.47 -64.29 -11.85
N LYS A 8 52.66 -63.67 -11.70
CA LYS A 8 52.81 -62.34 -11.10
C LYS A 8 52.07 -61.27 -11.90
N ASP A 9 52.21 -61.29 -13.22
CA ASP A 9 51.55 -60.33 -14.10
C ASP A 9 50.02 -60.47 -14.02
N ARG A 10 49.51 -61.69 -13.93
CA ARG A 10 48.06 -61.94 -13.79
C ARG A 10 47.50 -61.37 -12.48
N ILE A 11 48.18 -61.61 -11.36
CA ILE A 11 47.76 -61.09 -10.04
C ILE A 11 47.81 -59.56 -10.03
N SER A 12 48.87 -58.95 -10.59
CA SER A 12 48.99 -57.49 -10.66
C SER A 12 47.89 -56.87 -11.52
N ASN A 13 47.46 -57.54 -12.58
CA ASN A 13 46.37 -57.07 -13.43
C ASN A 13 45.00 -57.22 -12.74
N GLU A 14 44.77 -58.28 -11.98
CA GLU A 14 43.55 -58.46 -11.18
C GLU A 14 43.42 -57.39 -10.08
N GLU A 15 44.53 -57.04 -9.40
CA GLU A 15 44.59 -55.93 -8.44
C GLU A 15 44.29 -54.59 -9.11
N LEU A 16 44.88 -54.32 -10.29
CA LEU A 16 44.64 -53.08 -11.04
C LEU A 16 43.16 -52.95 -11.42
N GLN A 17 42.55 -54.00 -11.96
CA GLN A 17 41.12 -54.01 -12.32
C GLN A 17 40.21 -53.80 -11.11
N ARG A 18 40.59 -54.33 -9.94
CA ARG A 18 39.86 -54.11 -8.69
C ARG A 18 39.87 -52.63 -8.30
N VAL A 19 41.05 -52.01 -8.30
CA VAL A 19 41.21 -50.59 -7.96
C VAL A 19 40.47 -49.70 -8.95
N GLU A 20 40.54 -49.99 -10.25
CA GLU A 20 39.79 -49.25 -11.28
C GLU A 20 38.28 -49.31 -11.03
N LYS A 21 37.75 -50.49 -10.68
CA LYS A 21 36.33 -50.65 -10.39
C LYS A 21 35.90 -49.88 -9.14
N GLU A 22 36.68 -49.95 -8.07
CA GLU A 22 36.42 -49.19 -6.84
C GLU A 22 36.47 -47.68 -7.10
N LEU A 23 37.45 -47.21 -7.88
CA LEU A 23 37.55 -45.82 -8.28
C LEU A 23 36.33 -45.38 -9.09
N LEU A 24 35.87 -46.21 -10.02
CA LEU A 24 34.71 -45.94 -10.86
C LEU A 24 33.42 -45.85 -10.04
N ASP A 25 33.24 -46.74 -9.06
CA ASP A 25 32.10 -46.70 -8.13
C ASP A 25 32.12 -45.43 -7.27
N VAL A 26 33.29 -45.01 -6.77
CA VAL A 26 33.45 -43.74 -6.04
C VAL A 26 33.12 -42.55 -6.93
N ILE A 27 33.60 -42.53 -8.18
CA ILE A 27 33.33 -41.44 -9.12
C ILE A 27 31.82 -41.36 -9.42
N LEU A 28 31.17 -42.49 -9.69
CA LEU A 28 29.73 -42.53 -9.94
C LEU A 28 28.91 -42.08 -8.72
N SER A 29 29.35 -42.46 -7.51
CA SER A 29 28.76 -42.00 -6.25
C SER A 29 28.85 -40.47 -6.12
N LEU A 30 30.04 -39.90 -6.33
CA LEU A 30 30.25 -38.46 -6.24
C LEU A 30 29.45 -37.69 -7.30
N GLN A 31 29.39 -38.20 -8.53
CA GLN A 31 28.58 -37.60 -9.59
C GLN A 31 27.10 -37.50 -9.21
N LYS A 32 26.53 -38.55 -8.58
CA LYS A 32 25.15 -38.53 -8.08
C LYS A 32 24.95 -37.49 -6.97
N GLN A 33 25.90 -37.39 -6.04
CA GLN A 33 25.84 -36.39 -4.97
C GLN A 33 25.89 -34.97 -5.51
N VAL A 34 26.81 -34.69 -6.44
CA VAL A 34 26.93 -33.37 -7.10
C VAL A 34 25.65 -33.02 -7.86
N ALA A 35 25.05 -33.97 -8.58
CA ALA A 35 23.79 -33.74 -9.27
C ALA A 35 22.66 -33.38 -8.30
N ASN A 36 22.56 -34.10 -7.17
CA ASN A 36 21.55 -33.81 -6.14
C ASN A 36 21.75 -32.42 -5.53
N LEU A 37 22.98 -32.07 -5.13
CA LEU A 37 23.30 -30.74 -4.60
C LEU A 37 22.97 -29.62 -5.60
N THR A 38 23.22 -29.85 -6.89
CA THR A 38 22.91 -28.88 -7.95
C THR A 38 21.40 -28.60 -8.03
N VAL A 39 20.56 -29.65 -7.92
CA VAL A 39 19.10 -29.49 -7.90
C VAL A 39 18.66 -28.74 -6.65
N GLN A 40 19.18 -29.11 -5.47
CA GLN A 40 18.84 -28.42 -4.21
C GLN A 40 19.21 -26.94 -4.22
N LEU A 41 20.38 -26.59 -4.76
CA LEU A 41 20.81 -25.19 -4.89
C LEU A 41 19.86 -24.40 -5.79
N LYS A 42 19.41 -25.00 -6.90
CA LYS A 42 18.47 -24.36 -7.82
C LYS A 42 17.11 -24.11 -7.15
N GLU A 43 16.56 -25.12 -6.48
CA GLU A 43 15.30 -24.98 -5.74
C GLU A 43 15.38 -23.92 -4.62
N ASN A 44 16.51 -23.84 -3.93
CA ASN A 44 16.71 -22.85 -2.88
C ASN A 44 16.83 -21.42 -3.46
N ALA A 45 17.50 -21.25 -4.60
CA ALA A 45 17.55 -19.97 -5.30
C ALA A 45 16.16 -19.52 -5.75
N ASP A 46 15.36 -20.43 -6.31
CA ASP A 46 13.98 -20.13 -6.73
C ASP A 46 13.10 -19.73 -5.52
N LYS A 47 13.22 -20.44 -4.39
CA LYS A 47 12.52 -20.08 -3.13
C LYS A 47 12.95 -18.72 -2.61
N MET A 48 14.26 -18.43 -2.64
CA MET A 48 14.81 -17.15 -2.17
C MET A 48 14.28 -15.98 -3.01
N GLY A 49 14.25 -16.12 -4.34
CA GLY A 49 13.63 -15.12 -5.22
C GLY A 49 12.13 -14.91 -4.95
N GLY A 50 11.40 -15.98 -4.60
CA GLY A 50 10.01 -15.88 -4.15
C GLY A 50 9.84 -15.06 -2.88
N ILE A 51 10.70 -15.28 -1.87
CA ILE A 51 10.67 -14.55 -0.59
C ILE A 51 11.01 -13.07 -0.78
N GLU A 52 12.02 -12.74 -1.59
CA GLU A 52 12.40 -11.35 -1.87
C GLU A 52 11.27 -10.57 -2.57
N SER A 53 10.60 -11.22 -3.53
CA SER A 53 9.43 -10.65 -4.21
C SER A 53 8.27 -10.39 -3.23
N LEU A 54 7.95 -11.37 -2.37
CA LEU A 54 6.91 -11.21 -1.35
C LEU A 54 7.23 -10.07 -0.36
N HIS A 55 8.47 -10.00 0.13
CA HIS A 55 8.91 -8.95 1.04
C HIS A 55 8.77 -7.56 0.41
N THR A 56 9.20 -7.42 -0.85
CA THR A 56 9.08 -6.15 -1.61
C THR A 56 7.64 -5.72 -1.76
N ASN A 57 6.73 -6.64 -2.07
CA ASN A 57 5.31 -6.33 -2.23
C ASN A 57 4.65 -5.98 -0.89
N LEU A 58 4.93 -6.73 0.18
CA LEU A 58 4.41 -6.44 1.51
C LEU A 58 4.88 -5.07 2.02
N PHE A 59 6.13 -4.70 1.76
CA PHE A 59 6.66 -3.38 2.12
C PHE A 59 5.93 -2.25 1.38
N LYS A 60 5.69 -2.40 0.07
CA LYS A 60 4.92 -1.43 -0.73
C LYS A 60 3.49 -1.29 -0.25
N GLU A 61 2.80 -2.41 -0.01
CA GLU A 61 1.41 -2.40 0.48
C GLU A 61 1.31 -1.79 1.87
N ARG A 62 2.27 -2.07 2.75
CA ARG A 62 2.35 -1.43 4.07
C ARG A 62 2.51 0.09 3.97
N ASN A 63 3.43 0.58 3.13
CA ASN A 63 3.61 2.02 2.95
C ASN A 63 2.34 2.70 2.42
N LYS A 64 1.68 2.09 1.43
CA LYS A 64 0.38 2.61 0.94
C LYS A 64 -0.67 2.65 2.05
N ASN A 65 -0.74 1.60 2.88
CA ASN A 65 -1.70 1.57 3.99
C ASN A 65 -1.38 2.65 5.05
N GLU A 66 -0.11 2.90 5.34
CA GLU A 66 0.31 3.97 6.26
C GLU A 66 -0.03 5.37 5.69
N GLU A 67 0.22 5.61 4.40
CA GLU A 67 -0.19 6.85 3.71
C GLU A 67 -1.71 7.03 3.73
N LEU A 68 -2.48 5.97 3.44
CA LEU A 68 -3.93 6.01 3.50
C LEU A 68 -4.42 6.31 4.91
N GLN A 69 -3.86 5.68 5.94
CA GLN A 69 -4.23 5.95 7.33
C GLN A 69 -3.95 7.40 7.73
N HIS A 70 -2.86 7.99 7.24
CA HIS A 70 -2.57 9.40 7.45
C HIS A 70 -3.64 10.29 6.80
N ILE A 71 -3.95 10.05 5.53
CA ILE A 71 -4.99 10.79 4.78
C ILE A 71 -6.35 10.66 5.47
N TRP A 72 -6.72 9.45 5.90
CA TRP A 72 -7.98 9.21 6.62
C TRP A 72 -8.05 9.98 7.92
N LYS A 73 -6.94 10.05 8.68
CA LYS A 73 -6.89 10.82 9.92
C LYS A 73 -7.03 12.32 9.65
N GLU A 74 -6.30 12.86 8.66
CA GLU A 74 -6.41 14.26 8.28
C GLU A 74 -7.83 14.63 7.82
N LEU A 75 -8.48 13.77 7.02
CA LEU A 75 -9.87 13.97 6.61
C LEU A 75 -10.84 13.96 7.80
N LEU A 76 -10.61 13.08 8.78
CA LEU A 76 -11.43 13.03 10.00
C LEU A 76 -11.25 14.28 10.86
N ASP A 77 -10.01 14.77 11.01
CA ASP A 77 -9.70 15.98 11.75
C ASP A 77 -10.37 17.20 11.07
N LEU A 78 -10.24 17.32 9.74
CA LEU A 78 -10.93 18.36 8.95
C LEU A 78 -12.46 18.28 9.08
N GLN A 79 -13.02 17.07 9.09
CA GLN A 79 -14.45 16.88 9.28
C GLN A 79 -14.90 17.36 10.68
N GLN A 80 -14.14 17.07 11.73
CA GLN A 80 -14.45 17.53 13.09
C GLN A 80 -14.38 19.05 13.20
N GLU A 81 -13.39 19.66 12.56
CA GLU A 81 -13.26 21.11 12.49
C GLU A 81 -14.49 21.75 11.83
N ILE A 82 -14.92 21.29 10.66
CA ILE A 82 -16.14 21.75 9.97
C ILE A 82 -17.40 21.51 10.82
N GLN A 83 -17.41 20.43 11.61
CA GLN A 83 -18.55 20.11 12.46
C GLN A 83 -18.60 20.91 13.77
N ASN A 84 -17.53 21.64 14.11
CA ASN A 84 -17.46 22.45 15.32
C ASN A 84 -18.38 23.68 15.19
N SER A 85 -19.45 23.72 15.98
CA SER A 85 -20.39 24.84 16.00
C SER A 85 -19.80 26.16 16.52
N GLU A 86 -18.67 26.11 17.22
CA GLU A 86 -17.96 27.31 17.69
C GLU A 86 -17.08 27.94 16.60
N TRP A 87 -16.74 27.19 15.54
CA TRP A 87 -16.01 27.71 14.40
C TRP A 87 -16.99 28.16 13.32
N TYR A 88 -17.11 29.49 13.18
CA TYR A 88 -18.03 30.11 12.24
C TYR A 88 -17.32 31.24 11.49
N PRO A 89 -16.61 30.92 10.38
CA PRO A 89 -15.82 31.90 9.62
C PRO A 89 -16.70 32.74 8.69
N PHE A 90 -17.84 33.23 9.17
CA PHE A 90 -18.80 34.02 8.40
C PHE A 90 -19.17 35.29 9.14
N LYS A 91 -19.35 36.38 8.37
CA LYS A 91 -19.86 37.65 8.87
C LYS A 91 -21.15 38.03 8.17
N ILE A 92 -22.05 38.64 8.90
CA ILE A 92 -23.26 39.24 8.32
C ILE A 92 -22.86 40.57 7.67
N HIS A 93 -23.20 40.72 6.41
CA HIS A 93 -23.08 41.95 5.66
C HIS A 93 -24.43 42.30 5.05
N VAL A 94 -24.80 43.57 5.05
CA VAL A 94 -26.07 44.00 4.45
C VAL A 94 -25.80 44.41 3.01
N VAL A 95 -26.32 43.63 2.07
CA VAL A 95 -26.30 43.95 0.63
C VAL A 95 -27.76 44.12 0.20
N ASP A 96 -28.08 45.27 -0.40
CA ASP A 96 -29.44 45.60 -0.86
C ASP A 96 -30.53 45.40 0.21
N GLU A 97 -30.29 45.95 1.42
CA GLU A 97 -31.18 45.88 2.58
C GLU A 97 -31.44 44.46 3.14
N LYS A 98 -30.74 43.44 2.63
CA LYS A 98 -30.85 42.06 3.11
C LYS A 98 -29.57 41.62 3.82
N PRO A 99 -29.65 41.05 5.03
CA PRO A 99 -28.48 40.46 5.68
C PRO A 99 -28.05 39.20 4.93
N MET A 100 -26.82 39.21 4.43
CA MET A 100 -26.15 38.08 3.77
C MET A 100 -24.96 37.63 4.61
N GLN A 101 -24.72 36.32 4.67
CA GLN A 101 -23.54 35.75 5.32
C GLN A 101 -22.41 35.65 4.30
N ILE A 102 -21.27 36.30 4.57
CA ILE A 102 -20.09 36.30 3.71
C ILE A 102 -18.96 35.57 4.42
N LEU A 103 -18.34 34.62 3.71
CA LEU A 103 -17.18 33.88 4.19
C LEU A 103 -15.99 34.83 4.40
N GLN A 104 -15.40 34.75 5.59
CA GLN A 104 -14.20 35.49 5.96
C GLN A 104 -12.95 34.78 5.47
N LYS A 105 -12.46 35.17 4.28
CA LYS A 105 -11.22 34.59 3.72
C LYS A 105 -9.99 34.84 4.59
N ASP A 106 -10.02 35.84 5.48
CA ASP A 106 -8.95 36.18 6.43
C ASP A 106 -9.00 35.35 7.73
N ASP A 107 -9.95 34.43 7.87
CA ASP A 107 -10.05 33.55 9.03
C ASP A 107 -8.78 32.71 9.22
N LYS A 108 -8.27 32.69 10.46
CA LYS A 108 -7.00 32.05 10.79
C LYS A 108 -6.99 30.56 10.47
N MET A 109 -8.12 29.90 10.65
CA MET A 109 -8.25 28.46 10.46
C MET A 109 -8.38 28.13 8.97
N LEU A 110 -9.13 28.95 8.21
CA LEU A 110 -9.16 28.85 6.74
C LEU A 110 -7.78 29.12 6.10
N GLN A 111 -7.03 30.09 6.61
CA GLN A 111 -5.67 30.38 6.16
C GLN A 111 -4.72 29.23 6.46
N LYS A 112 -4.82 28.64 7.66
CA LYS A 112 -4.05 27.45 8.03
C LYS A 112 -4.39 26.26 7.12
N LEU A 113 -5.68 25.99 6.90
CA LEU A 113 -6.15 24.91 6.04
C LEU A 113 -5.64 25.06 4.59
N LYS A 114 -5.60 26.29 4.08
CA LYS A 114 -5.01 26.60 2.78
C LYS A 114 -3.49 26.39 2.74
N ALA A 115 -2.79 26.74 3.81
CA ALA A 115 -1.34 26.56 3.91
C ALA A 115 -0.94 25.08 4.03
N ASP A 116 -1.69 24.32 4.82
CA ASP A 116 -1.39 22.92 5.14
C ASP A 116 -1.85 21.97 4.02
N HIS A 117 -2.98 22.24 3.37
CA HIS A 117 -3.61 21.31 2.42
C HIS A 117 -3.78 21.87 1.00
N GLY A 118 -3.37 23.12 0.74
CA GLY A 118 -3.41 23.74 -0.58
C GLY A 118 -4.79 24.26 -1.02
N GLU A 119 -4.85 24.76 -2.26
CA GLU A 119 -6.04 25.46 -2.80
C GLU A 119 -7.23 24.52 -3.02
N GLU A 120 -6.98 23.26 -3.38
CA GLU A 120 -8.03 22.30 -3.73
C GLU A 120 -8.88 21.92 -2.52
N ILE A 121 -8.24 21.51 -1.42
CA ILE A 121 -8.94 21.20 -0.16
C ILE A 121 -9.60 22.46 0.40
N TYR A 122 -8.92 23.60 0.34
CA TYR A 122 -9.52 24.89 0.71
C TYR A 122 -10.82 25.19 -0.08
N GLY A 123 -10.81 24.96 -1.39
CA GLY A 123 -11.99 25.13 -2.24
C GLY A 123 -13.16 24.21 -1.83
N LEU A 124 -12.89 22.93 -1.61
CA LEU A 124 -13.90 21.96 -1.19
C LEU A 124 -14.52 22.30 0.18
N VAL A 125 -13.68 22.65 1.15
CA VAL A 125 -14.12 22.99 2.52
C VAL A 125 -14.95 24.28 2.52
N THR A 126 -14.51 25.30 1.80
CA THR A 126 -15.26 26.56 1.70
C THR A 126 -16.57 26.41 0.94
N LYS A 127 -16.62 25.56 -0.09
CA LYS A 127 -17.87 25.18 -0.77
C LYS A 127 -18.83 24.47 0.19
N ALA A 128 -18.36 23.46 0.93
CA ALA A 128 -19.17 22.72 1.89
C ALA A 128 -19.72 23.61 3.03
N LEU A 129 -18.90 24.51 3.59
CA LEU A 129 -19.33 25.47 4.61
C LEU A 129 -20.43 26.42 4.08
N CYS A 130 -20.26 26.93 2.85
CA CYS A 130 -21.28 27.76 2.20
C CYS A 130 -22.58 26.97 1.94
N GLU A 131 -22.50 25.71 1.53
CA GLU A 131 -23.67 24.85 1.30
C GLU A 131 -24.43 24.55 2.59
N ILE A 132 -23.73 24.26 3.69
CA ILE A 132 -24.33 24.03 5.02
C ILE A 132 -25.14 25.26 5.47
N ILE A 133 -24.60 26.46 5.23
CA ILE A 133 -25.27 27.72 5.59
C ILE A 133 -26.44 28.01 4.66
N ASN A 134 -26.26 27.86 3.34
CA ASN A 134 -27.30 28.15 2.36
C ASN A 134 -28.49 27.17 2.47
N TYR A 135 -28.24 25.93 2.91
CA TYR A 135 -29.30 24.97 3.19
C TYR A 135 -30.12 25.32 4.45
N ASN A 136 -29.57 26.13 5.37
CA ASN A 136 -30.20 26.46 6.65
C ASN A 136 -30.34 27.98 6.87
N ALA A 137 -31.02 28.66 5.94
CA ALA A 137 -31.21 30.11 5.98
C ALA A 137 -32.07 30.63 7.16
N SER A 138 -32.69 29.76 7.96
CA SER A 138 -33.67 30.17 9.00
C SER A 138 -33.60 29.46 10.36
N GLY A 139 -32.73 28.48 10.60
CA GLY A 139 -32.63 27.92 11.96
C GLY A 139 -31.77 26.67 12.15
N HIS A 140 -30.46 26.88 12.30
CA HIS A 140 -29.46 26.17 13.12
C HIS A 140 -29.64 24.68 13.60
N TYR A 141 -30.43 23.83 12.94
CA TYR A 141 -30.45 22.38 13.18
C TYR A 141 -29.96 21.60 11.95
N ARG A 142 -29.06 20.61 12.18
CA ARG A 142 -28.70 19.62 11.16
C ARG A 142 -29.92 18.76 10.85
N VAL A 143 -30.41 18.84 9.62
CA VAL A 143 -31.23 17.79 9.03
C VAL A 143 -30.28 16.83 8.32
N ASN A 144 -30.30 15.54 8.69
CA ASN A 144 -29.53 14.50 8.02
C ASN A 144 -30.03 14.36 6.57
N GLY A 145 -29.43 15.08 5.63
CA GLY A 145 -29.70 14.98 4.20
C GLY A 145 -28.89 13.86 3.53
N LEU A 146 -29.55 13.03 2.73
CA LEU A 146 -28.90 12.02 1.90
C LEU A 146 -28.20 12.71 0.71
N TRP A 147 -26.91 12.41 0.51
CA TRP A 147 -26.08 12.99 -0.56
C TRP A 147 -26.26 12.25 -1.89
N ASN A 148 -26.49 12.96 -3.00
CA ASN A 148 -26.50 12.37 -4.34
C ASN A 148 -25.11 12.49 -4.99
N TYR A 149 -24.32 11.42 -4.88
CA TYR A 149 -22.96 11.35 -5.43
C TYR A 149 -22.89 11.47 -6.97
N LYS A 150 -23.99 11.30 -7.71
CA LYS A 150 -23.98 11.42 -9.18
C LYS A 150 -24.05 12.87 -9.67
N GLU A 151 -24.67 13.75 -8.89
CA GLU A 151 -24.95 15.13 -9.30
C GLU A 151 -24.19 16.18 -8.47
N ASP A 152 -23.32 15.72 -7.56
CA ASP A 152 -22.54 16.55 -6.64
C ASP A 152 -23.39 17.60 -5.90
N ARG A 153 -24.59 17.18 -5.46
CA ARG A 153 -25.55 18.02 -4.72
C ARG A 153 -26.34 17.22 -3.70
N ASN A 154 -26.86 17.91 -2.69
CA ASN A 154 -27.83 17.35 -1.74
C ASN A 154 -29.15 16.98 -2.43
N LEU A 155 -29.76 15.87 -2.00
CA LEU A 155 -31.14 15.54 -2.39
C LEU A 155 -32.11 16.54 -1.74
N SER A 156 -33.02 17.07 -2.54
CA SER A 156 -34.18 17.78 -2.02
C SER A 156 -35.06 16.78 -1.26
N PRO A 157 -35.75 17.17 -0.16
CA PRO A 157 -36.70 16.28 0.53
C PRO A 157 -37.78 15.66 -0.37
N HIS A 158 -38.05 16.26 -1.54
CA HIS A 158 -38.99 15.75 -2.55
C HIS A 158 -38.42 14.62 -3.42
N GLU A 159 -37.10 14.45 -3.42
CA GLU A 159 -36.37 13.42 -4.18
C GLU A 159 -36.12 12.15 -3.33
N VAL A 160 -36.49 12.17 -2.05
CA VAL A 160 -36.43 11.03 -1.12
C VAL A 160 -37.82 10.36 -1.10
N VAL A 161 -38.11 9.54 -2.11
CA VAL A 161 -39.27 8.61 -2.14
C VAL A 161 -38.78 7.22 -2.51
#